data_AF-A0A6L7WJ95-F1
#
_entry.id   AF-A0A6L7WJ95-F1
#
_cell.length_a   1.000
_cell.length_b   1.000
_cell.length_c   1.000
_cell.angle_alpha   90.00
_cell.angle_beta   90.00
_cell.angle_gamma   90.00
#
_symmetry.space_group_name_H-M   'P 1'
#
loop_
_entity.id
_entity.type
_entity.pdbx_description
1 polymer ?
#
loop_
_entity_poly.entity_id
_entity_poly.type
_entity_poly.pdbx_seq_one_letter_code
_entity_poly.pdbx_strand_id
1 'polypeptide(L)'
;MTARLFRAFCLATVCATLGTLSPVGIGAHRAVGAPAVAAAAQGDACAAVMGADFGLPHTTITVAEEITPPFAPPETFSSRDFTVEDVSFCRVAGLASPEAGSQIRFEVWLPPADDWNGRFQGIGSGGSAGAIRYRQLAAAVAGGYAAVATDNGHTSTSGFDGSWSLGHPVRLVDFGYRAQHEATVAGKAVARAYYGRDADFSYFVGCSQGGHHALMEAQRYPDDYDGIVAGAPANYWIGLMTAELWAGLATTRDPEQDLPRAKLPVLGAAVMAACDGLDGLEDELIDDPRNCDFDPGVLQCEGEDAGDCLTAGQVAAARAIYAGIAAEAP
;
A
#
# COMPACT_ATOMS: atom_id res chain seq x y z
N MET A 1 22.28 27.26 7.96
CA MET A 1 21.83 26.22 8.90
C MET A 1 21.93 24.88 8.19
N THR A 2 22.87 24.07 8.62
CA THR A 2 23.31 22.81 7.99
C THR A 2 22.29 21.70 8.18
N ALA A 3 21.74 21.18 7.07
CA ALA A 3 20.95 19.95 7.05
C ALA A 3 21.87 18.74 7.26
N ARG A 4 21.68 18.00 8.34
CA ARG A 4 22.38 16.72 8.57
C ARG A 4 21.58 15.61 7.89
N LEU A 5 22.17 15.00 6.86
CA LEU A 5 21.73 13.71 6.34
C LEU A 5 21.91 12.65 7.43
N PHE A 6 20.82 11.98 7.82
CA PHE A 6 20.88 10.74 8.58
C PHE A 6 21.11 9.58 7.59
N ARG A 7 22.29 8.97 7.66
CA ARG A 7 22.53 7.62 7.09
C ARG A 7 22.01 6.61 8.10
N ALA A 8 20.98 5.84 7.73
CA ALA A 8 20.57 4.67 8.50
C ALA A 8 21.53 3.51 8.19
N PHE A 9 22.23 3.02 9.21
CA PHE A 9 23.02 1.80 9.17
C PHE A 9 22.11 0.66 9.66
N CYS A 10 21.82 -0.32 8.81
CA CYS A 10 21.30 -1.61 9.24
C CYS A 10 22.44 -2.40 9.89
N LEU A 11 22.28 -2.79 11.15
CA LEU A 11 23.11 -3.82 11.76
C LEU A 11 22.19 -4.88 12.37
N ALA A 12 22.10 -6.03 11.69
CA ALA A 12 21.54 -7.24 12.25
C ALA A 12 22.57 -7.86 13.21
N THR A 13 22.18 -8.19 14.43
CA THR A 13 22.93 -9.15 15.25
C THR A 13 22.00 -9.93 16.15
N VAL A 14 21.90 -11.23 15.88
CA VAL A 14 21.31 -12.26 16.74
C VAL A 14 22.36 -12.67 17.78
N CYS A 15 21.99 -12.70 19.06
CA CYS A 15 22.64 -13.62 19.99
C CYS A 15 21.72 -13.98 21.16
N ALA A 16 21.32 -15.25 21.17
CA ALA A 16 20.63 -15.90 22.28
C ALA A 16 21.63 -16.23 23.40
N THR A 17 21.26 -15.97 24.66
CA THR A 17 21.80 -16.73 25.81
C THR A 17 20.70 -16.99 26.83
N LEU A 18 20.55 -18.27 27.16
CA LEU A 18 19.70 -18.82 28.22
C LEU A 18 20.40 -18.61 29.57
N GLY A 19 19.75 -17.93 30.50
CA GLY A 19 20.19 -17.79 31.89
C GLY A 19 19.12 -18.33 32.84
N THR A 20 19.41 -19.44 33.50
CA THR A 20 18.59 -20.06 34.54
C THR A 20 18.61 -19.24 35.84
N LEU A 21 17.45 -18.85 36.36
CA LEU A 21 17.30 -18.27 37.70
C LEU A 21 16.49 -19.21 38.61
N SER A 22 17.05 -19.53 39.77
CA SER A 22 16.37 -20.25 40.88
C SER A 22 15.43 -19.31 41.65
N PRO A 23 14.38 -19.83 42.32
CA PRO A 23 13.30 -19.01 42.86
C PRO A 23 13.64 -18.44 44.24
N VAL A 24 13.42 -17.14 44.43
CA VAL A 24 13.35 -16.51 45.75
C VAL A 24 11.88 -16.47 46.16
N GLY A 25 11.58 -17.08 47.33
CA GLY A 25 10.24 -17.14 47.88
C GLY A 25 9.71 -15.77 48.31
N ILE A 26 8.47 -15.46 47.91
CA ILE A 26 7.74 -14.26 48.35
C ILE A 26 6.49 -14.72 49.09
N GLY A 27 6.35 -14.22 50.32
CA GLY A 27 5.25 -14.52 51.23
C GLY A 27 3.89 -14.06 50.71
N ALA A 28 2.86 -14.79 51.13
CA ALA A 28 1.47 -14.55 50.78
C ALA A 28 0.98 -13.20 51.33
N HIS A 29 0.77 -12.23 50.43
CA HIS A 29 -0.09 -11.08 50.70
C HIS A 29 -1.50 -11.38 50.14
N ARG A 30 -2.50 -11.29 51.02
CA ARG A 30 -3.92 -11.39 50.65
C ARG A 30 -4.27 -10.26 49.68
N ALA A 31 -4.57 -10.62 48.42
CA ALA A 31 -5.17 -9.72 47.46
C ALA A 31 -6.63 -9.44 47.86
N VAL A 32 -6.93 -8.16 48.11
CA VAL A 32 -8.30 -7.65 48.19
C VAL A 32 -8.82 -7.64 46.75
N GLY A 33 -9.90 -8.39 46.49
CA GLY A 33 -10.48 -8.52 45.16
C GLY A 33 -10.95 -7.18 44.61
N ALA A 34 -10.40 -6.77 43.46
CA ALA A 34 -11.02 -5.77 42.61
C ALA A 34 -12.32 -6.34 42.03
N PRO A 35 -13.37 -5.52 41.82
CA PRO A 35 -14.58 -6.00 41.19
C PRO A 35 -14.26 -6.44 39.76
N ALA A 36 -14.70 -7.65 39.40
CA ALA A 36 -14.62 -8.13 38.04
C ALA A 36 -15.46 -7.21 37.14
N VAL A 37 -14.81 -6.43 36.28
CA VAL A 37 -15.46 -5.83 35.13
C VAL A 37 -15.84 -7.01 34.23
N ALA A 38 -17.14 -7.26 34.11
CA ALA A 38 -17.64 -8.29 33.21
C ALA A 38 -17.12 -7.96 31.81
N ALA A 39 -16.35 -8.88 31.22
CA ALA A 39 -16.04 -8.84 29.80
C ALA A 39 -17.39 -8.89 29.07
N ALA A 40 -17.77 -7.77 28.44
CA ALA A 40 -18.91 -7.76 27.53
C ALA A 40 -18.67 -8.86 26.50
N ALA A 41 -19.70 -9.67 26.23
CA ALA A 41 -19.61 -10.69 25.19
C ALA A 41 -19.21 -9.99 23.88
N GLN A 42 -18.21 -10.51 23.18
CA GLN A 42 -17.60 -9.87 22.00
C GLN A 42 -18.64 -9.50 20.92
N GLY A 43 -19.72 -10.29 20.78
CA GLY A 43 -20.84 -9.98 19.87
C GLY A 43 -21.68 -8.74 20.21
N ASP A 44 -21.64 -8.25 21.45
CA ASP A 44 -22.25 -6.97 21.86
C ASP A 44 -21.32 -5.79 21.53
N ALA A 45 -20.00 -6.01 21.59
CA ALA A 45 -19.00 -4.96 21.34
C ALA A 45 -19.00 -4.48 19.89
N CYS A 46 -19.15 -5.38 18.91
CA CYS A 46 -19.19 -4.97 17.50
C CYS A 46 -20.44 -4.16 17.18
N ALA A 47 -21.62 -4.64 17.58
CA ALA A 47 -22.87 -3.94 17.34
C ALA A 47 -22.91 -2.57 18.06
N ALA A 48 -22.28 -2.46 19.24
CA ALA A 48 -22.20 -1.21 19.99
C ALA A 48 -21.45 -0.09 19.24
N VAL A 49 -20.55 -0.42 18.31
CA VAL A 49 -19.81 0.58 17.49
C VAL A 49 -20.76 1.44 16.67
N MET A 50 -21.89 0.88 16.19
CA MET A 50 -22.84 1.60 15.34
C MET A 50 -23.45 2.85 15.99
N GLY A 51 -23.61 2.83 17.32
CA GLY A 51 -24.24 3.92 18.09
C GLY A 51 -23.25 4.79 18.86
N ALA A 52 -21.95 4.52 18.76
CA ALA A 52 -20.93 5.24 19.52
C ALA A 52 -20.69 6.64 18.95
N ASP A 53 -20.56 7.62 19.84
CA ASP A 53 -20.07 8.95 19.49
C ASP A 53 -18.54 8.96 19.53
N PHE A 54 -17.93 9.08 18.35
CA PHE A 54 -16.48 9.14 18.20
C PHE A 54 -15.92 10.57 18.30
N GLY A 55 -16.77 11.60 18.41
CA GLY A 55 -16.35 13.00 18.33
C GLY A 55 -15.83 13.40 16.94
N LEU A 56 -16.22 12.67 15.90
CA LEU A 56 -15.78 12.88 14.52
C LEU A 56 -16.92 13.53 13.72
N PRO A 57 -16.94 14.88 13.59
CA PRO A 57 -18.11 15.63 13.12
C PRO A 57 -18.50 15.36 11.66
N HIS A 58 -17.62 14.73 10.88
CA HIS A 58 -17.81 14.47 9.47
C HIS A 58 -17.78 12.98 9.13
N THR A 59 -17.84 12.11 10.15
CA THR A 59 -17.77 10.66 9.98
C THR A 59 -19.07 10.01 10.44
N THR A 60 -19.57 9.07 9.65
CA THR A 60 -20.76 8.28 9.99
C THR A 60 -20.44 6.80 9.80
N ILE A 61 -20.71 5.99 10.82
CA ILE A 61 -20.67 4.53 10.73
C ILE A 61 -21.99 4.06 10.10
N THR A 62 -21.88 3.21 9.09
CA THR A 62 -23.02 2.70 8.32
C THR A 62 -23.24 1.21 8.49
N VAL A 63 -22.22 0.47 8.88
CA VAL A 63 -22.26 -0.97 9.18
C VAL A 63 -21.41 -1.22 10.42
N ALA A 64 -21.90 -2.08 11.31
CA ALA A 64 -21.12 -2.74 12.33
C ALA A 64 -21.70 -4.14 12.54
N GLU A 65 -20.98 -5.18 12.09
CA GLU A 65 -21.48 -6.55 12.10
C GLU A 65 -20.37 -7.56 12.40
N GLU A 66 -20.70 -8.60 13.17
CA GLU A 66 -19.81 -9.74 13.37
C GLU A 66 -19.82 -10.62 12.12
N ILE A 67 -18.64 -10.86 11.56
CA ILE A 67 -18.43 -11.72 10.41
C ILE A 67 -17.91 -13.07 10.88
N THR A 68 -18.60 -14.13 10.48
CA THR A 68 -18.12 -15.51 10.58
C THR A 68 -17.79 -15.99 9.16
N PRO A 69 -16.63 -16.62 8.92
CA PRO A 69 -16.30 -17.13 7.61
C PRO A 69 -17.24 -18.30 7.20
N PRO A 70 -17.51 -18.50 5.90
CA PRO A 70 -16.96 -17.74 4.79
C PRO A 70 -17.63 -16.37 4.59
N PHE A 71 -16.85 -15.36 4.20
CA PHE A 71 -17.35 -14.01 3.91
C PHE A 71 -16.86 -13.46 2.58
N ALA A 72 -17.79 -13.07 1.72
CA ALA A 72 -17.51 -12.34 0.50
C ALA A 72 -17.70 -10.82 0.75
N PRO A 73 -16.63 -10.00 0.71
CA PRO A 73 -16.77 -8.56 0.83
C PRO A 73 -17.47 -7.96 -0.40
N PRO A 74 -17.90 -6.69 -0.34
CA PRO A 74 -18.46 -6.00 -1.50
C PRO A 74 -17.60 -6.17 -2.77
N GLU A 75 -18.27 -6.51 -3.87
CA GLU A 75 -17.64 -6.71 -5.18
C GLU A 75 -17.06 -5.40 -5.72
N THR A 76 -15.76 -5.40 -5.96
CA THR A 76 -15.00 -4.31 -6.60
C THR A 76 -13.97 -4.93 -7.54
N PHE A 77 -13.33 -4.14 -8.41
CA PHE A 77 -12.25 -4.66 -9.24
C PHE A 77 -11.10 -5.28 -8.44
N SER A 78 -10.93 -4.91 -7.16
CA SER A 78 -9.91 -5.47 -6.26
C SER A 78 -10.37 -6.66 -5.40
N SER A 79 -11.67 -7.00 -5.41
CA SER A 79 -12.25 -8.08 -4.59
C SER A 79 -13.07 -9.11 -5.36
N ARG A 80 -13.11 -9.04 -6.69
CA ARG A 80 -13.72 -10.13 -7.50
C ARG A 80 -13.10 -11.47 -7.13
N ASP A 81 -13.97 -12.48 -7.03
CA ASP A 81 -13.61 -13.86 -6.72
C ASP A 81 -12.74 -13.97 -5.46
N PHE A 82 -13.04 -13.17 -4.44
CA PHE A 82 -12.38 -13.19 -3.14
C PHE A 82 -13.36 -13.51 -2.02
N THR A 83 -13.01 -14.51 -1.22
CA THR A 83 -13.72 -14.90 -0.01
C THR A 83 -12.70 -14.99 1.13
N VAL A 84 -13.12 -14.55 2.31
CA VAL A 84 -12.41 -14.77 3.56
C VAL A 84 -12.89 -16.09 4.15
N GLU A 85 -12.01 -17.09 4.24
CA GLU A 85 -12.39 -18.48 4.56
C GLU A 85 -12.11 -18.88 6.02
N ASP A 86 -11.14 -18.22 6.68
CA ASP A 86 -10.52 -18.79 7.89
C ASP A 86 -10.46 -17.83 9.09
N VAL A 87 -11.04 -16.63 9.00
CA VAL A 87 -10.99 -15.64 10.08
C VAL A 87 -12.34 -14.97 10.33
N SER A 88 -12.76 -14.95 11.59
CA SER A 88 -13.89 -14.15 12.07
C SER A 88 -13.42 -12.77 12.48
N PHE A 89 -14.26 -11.76 12.34
CA PHE A 89 -13.92 -10.37 12.69
C PHE A 89 -15.16 -9.50 12.81
N CYS A 90 -15.06 -8.41 13.57
CA CYS A 90 -16.02 -7.32 13.51
C CYS A 90 -15.72 -6.46 12.28
N ARG A 91 -16.70 -6.35 11.37
CA ARG A 91 -16.66 -5.47 10.20
C ARG A 91 -17.37 -4.17 10.52
N VAL A 92 -16.65 -3.06 10.42
CA VAL A 92 -17.20 -1.73 10.57
C VAL A 92 -16.99 -0.95 9.27
N ALA A 93 -18.05 -0.45 8.66
CA ALA A 93 -17.98 0.40 7.48
C ALA A 93 -18.45 1.82 7.80
N GLY A 94 -17.86 2.81 7.17
CA GLY A 94 -18.21 4.20 7.37
C GLY A 94 -17.95 5.10 6.17
N LEU A 95 -18.42 6.34 6.31
CA LEU A 95 -18.25 7.42 5.35
C LEU A 95 -17.69 8.65 6.09
N ALA A 96 -16.61 9.21 5.56
CA ALA A 96 -16.09 10.51 5.97
C ALA A 96 -16.30 11.55 4.85
N SER A 97 -16.77 12.75 5.23
CA SER A 97 -17.03 13.87 4.33
C SER A 97 -16.49 15.20 4.90
N PRO A 98 -15.16 15.33 5.08
CA PRO A 98 -14.53 16.48 5.74
C PRO A 98 -14.67 17.80 4.96
N GLU A 99 -14.91 17.72 3.65
CA GLU A 99 -15.13 18.87 2.77
C GLU A 99 -16.25 18.58 1.78
N ALA A 100 -17.01 19.60 1.39
CA ALA A 100 -18.05 19.47 0.36
C ALA A 100 -17.46 18.88 -0.94
N GLY A 101 -18.01 17.74 -1.37
CA GLY A 101 -17.50 16.98 -2.52
C GLY A 101 -16.65 15.76 -2.15
N SER A 102 -16.26 15.62 -0.86
CA SER A 102 -15.56 14.44 -0.34
C SER A 102 -16.54 13.31 -0.02
N GLN A 103 -16.22 12.10 -0.46
CA GLN A 103 -16.97 10.89 -0.16
C GLN A 103 -16.00 9.74 0.08
N ILE A 104 -15.39 9.74 1.27
CA ILE A 104 -14.35 8.78 1.64
C ILE A 104 -15.03 7.60 2.33
N ARG A 105 -15.17 6.47 1.63
CA ARG A 105 -15.61 5.24 2.27
C ARG A 105 -14.41 4.55 2.89
N PHE A 106 -14.62 4.01 4.07
CA PHE A 106 -13.60 3.21 4.74
C PHE A 106 -14.23 2.00 5.41
N GLU A 107 -13.41 0.98 5.60
CA GLU A 107 -13.74 -0.16 6.45
C GLU A 107 -12.64 -0.41 7.46
N VAL A 108 -13.06 -0.74 8.67
CA VAL A 108 -12.24 -1.17 9.79
C VAL A 108 -12.61 -2.61 10.09
N TRP A 109 -11.65 -3.51 10.02
CA TRP A 109 -11.84 -4.91 10.37
C TRP A 109 -11.06 -5.21 11.64
N LEU A 110 -11.74 -5.76 12.64
CA LEU A 110 -11.20 -5.97 13.97
C LEU A 110 -11.28 -7.46 14.32
N PRO A 111 -10.16 -8.17 14.52
CA PRO A 111 -10.21 -9.54 15.01
C PRO A 111 -10.83 -9.58 16.41
N PRO A 112 -11.37 -10.73 16.84
CA PRO A 112 -11.84 -10.94 18.21
C PRO A 112 -10.79 -10.47 19.22
N ALA A 113 -11.25 -9.96 20.37
CA ALA A 113 -10.35 -9.40 21.39
C ALA A 113 -9.23 -10.35 21.84
N ASP A 114 -9.52 -11.66 21.87
CA ASP A 114 -8.54 -12.69 22.26
C ASP A 114 -7.49 -12.96 21.16
N ASP A 115 -7.78 -12.61 19.90
CA ASP A 115 -6.91 -12.77 18.73
C ASP A 115 -6.18 -11.45 18.37
N TRP A 116 -6.56 -10.33 18.97
CA TRP A 116 -5.94 -9.04 18.71
C TRP A 116 -4.55 -8.93 19.34
N ASN A 117 -3.55 -8.61 18.54
CA ASN A 117 -2.16 -8.51 18.96
C ASN A 117 -1.79 -7.14 19.58
N GLY A 118 -2.78 -6.28 19.84
CA GLY A 118 -2.59 -4.94 20.37
C GLY A 118 -2.19 -3.88 19.34
N ARG A 119 -2.13 -4.21 18.04
CA ARG A 119 -1.64 -3.31 16.98
C ARG A 119 -2.72 -2.91 15.99
N PHE A 120 -2.54 -1.72 15.44
CA PHE A 120 -3.37 -1.16 14.37
C PHE A 120 -2.60 -1.15 13.05
N GLN A 121 -3.27 -1.43 11.92
CA GLN A 121 -2.66 -1.39 10.59
C GLN A 121 -3.49 -0.59 9.57
N GLY A 122 -2.92 0.50 9.05
CA GLY A 122 -3.41 1.20 7.87
C GLY A 122 -2.95 0.53 6.58
N ILE A 123 -3.83 0.49 5.59
CA ILE A 123 -3.58 -0.18 4.31
C ILE A 123 -3.64 0.83 3.16
N GLY A 124 -2.52 0.97 2.46
CA GLY A 124 -2.43 1.76 1.23
C GLY A 124 -3.14 1.08 0.05
N SER A 125 -3.49 1.89 -0.96
CA SER A 125 -4.16 1.40 -2.18
C SER A 125 -3.15 1.11 -3.31
N GLY A 126 -3.59 1.13 -4.57
CA GLY A 126 -2.74 0.90 -5.76
C GLY A 126 -3.33 1.59 -6.99
N GLY A 127 -2.49 2.06 -7.92
CA GLY A 127 -2.95 2.81 -9.10
C GLY A 127 -3.81 4.02 -8.72
N SER A 128 -4.80 4.34 -9.55
CA SER A 128 -5.83 5.36 -9.32
C SER A 128 -7.05 4.80 -8.56
N ALA A 129 -6.85 3.74 -7.77
CA ALA A 129 -7.93 2.94 -7.19
C ALA A 129 -8.94 3.77 -6.40
N GLY A 130 -10.21 3.54 -6.77
CA GLY A 130 -11.40 3.92 -6.02
C GLY A 130 -12.07 2.69 -5.41
N ALA A 131 -11.33 1.90 -4.62
CA ALA A 131 -11.83 0.66 -4.04
C ALA A 131 -11.06 0.27 -2.78
N ILE A 132 -11.77 -0.34 -1.82
CA ILE A 132 -11.21 -0.85 -0.57
C ILE A 132 -10.43 -2.14 -0.83
N ARG A 133 -9.26 -2.24 -0.20
CA ARG A 133 -8.29 -3.34 -0.37
C ARG A 133 -8.60 -4.52 0.57
N TYR A 134 -9.72 -5.20 0.31
CA TYR A 134 -10.22 -6.28 1.18
C TYR A 134 -9.27 -7.46 1.38
N ARG A 135 -8.50 -7.85 0.35
CA ARG A 135 -7.49 -8.92 0.49
C ARG A 135 -6.42 -8.57 1.53
N GLN A 136 -6.01 -7.30 1.56
CA GLN A 136 -5.06 -6.77 2.52
C GLN A 136 -5.67 -6.64 3.93
N LEU A 137 -6.95 -6.25 4.04
CA LEU A 137 -7.67 -6.23 5.32
C LEU A 137 -7.73 -7.64 5.92
N ALA A 138 -8.14 -8.63 5.12
CA ALA A 138 -8.20 -10.03 5.55
C ALA A 138 -6.84 -10.54 6.05
N ALA A 139 -5.76 -10.25 5.31
CA ALA A 139 -4.42 -10.64 5.70
C ALA A 139 -3.97 -9.97 7.01
N ALA A 140 -4.31 -8.70 7.22
CA ALA A 140 -3.98 -7.97 8.44
C ALA A 140 -4.73 -8.54 9.66
N VAL A 141 -6.03 -8.79 9.53
CA VAL A 141 -6.86 -9.38 10.58
C VAL A 141 -6.40 -10.80 10.92
N ALA A 142 -6.08 -11.62 9.91
CA ALA A 142 -5.50 -12.95 10.13
C ALA A 142 -4.14 -12.89 10.86
N GLY A 143 -3.41 -11.78 10.73
CA GLY A 143 -2.19 -11.49 11.50
C GLY A 143 -2.45 -10.90 12.90
N GLY A 144 -3.71 -10.79 13.33
CA GLY A 144 -4.12 -10.24 14.62
C GLY A 144 -4.15 -8.71 14.69
N TYR A 145 -4.08 -8.00 13.55
CA TYR A 145 -4.17 -6.54 13.54
C TYR A 145 -5.62 -6.06 13.44
N ALA A 146 -5.95 -5.01 14.18
CA ALA A 146 -7.09 -4.17 13.82
C ALA A 146 -6.69 -3.34 12.60
N ALA A 147 -7.42 -3.43 11.50
CA ALA A 147 -6.96 -2.90 10.22
C ALA A 147 -7.96 -1.94 9.58
N VAL A 148 -7.46 -0.92 8.89
CA VAL A 148 -8.29 0.05 8.15
C VAL A 148 -7.85 0.19 6.70
N ALA A 149 -8.83 0.34 5.81
CA ALA A 149 -8.61 0.68 4.41
C ALA A 149 -9.72 1.60 3.90
N THR A 150 -9.44 2.37 2.84
CA THR A 150 -10.38 3.33 2.23
C THR A 150 -10.45 3.19 0.72
N ASP A 151 -11.56 3.65 0.13
CA ASP A 151 -11.73 3.82 -1.32
C ASP A 151 -11.02 5.07 -1.87
N ASN A 152 -10.27 5.81 -1.04
CA ASN A 152 -9.56 7.03 -1.41
C ASN A 152 -10.44 8.24 -1.79
N GLY A 153 -11.75 8.22 -1.50
CA GLY A 153 -12.64 9.37 -1.79
C GLY A 153 -13.42 9.27 -3.10
N HIS A 154 -13.33 8.12 -3.79
CA HIS A 154 -14.11 7.84 -4.99
C HIS A 154 -14.28 6.34 -5.21
N THR A 155 -15.24 5.99 -6.09
CA THR A 155 -15.39 4.61 -6.57
C THR A 155 -14.97 4.52 -8.03
N SER A 156 -14.27 3.46 -8.41
CA SER A 156 -13.95 3.18 -9.81
C SER A 156 -14.14 1.69 -10.15
N THR A 157 -14.39 1.42 -11.42
CA THR A 157 -14.49 0.06 -11.98
C THR A 157 -13.12 -0.51 -12.39
N SER A 158 -12.05 0.30 -12.32
CA SER A 158 -10.68 -0.08 -12.68
C SER A 158 -9.66 0.60 -11.76
N GLY A 159 -8.53 -0.06 -11.53
CA GLY A 159 -7.38 0.52 -10.82
C GLY A 159 -6.63 1.60 -11.61
N PHE A 160 -6.96 1.80 -12.89
CA PHE A 160 -6.27 2.73 -13.79
C PHE A 160 -7.21 3.73 -14.47
N ASP A 161 -8.46 3.80 -14.02
CA ASP A 161 -9.39 4.83 -14.48
C ASP A 161 -9.12 6.15 -13.74
N GLY A 162 -8.84 7.22 -14.48
CA GLY A 162 -8.61 8.56 -13.96
C GLY A 162 -9.81 9.51 -14.12
N SER A 163 -10.89 9.07 -14.76
CA SER A 163 -12.03 9.93 -15.11
C SER A 163 -12.77 10.49 -13.89
N TRP A 164 -12.69 9.80 -12.75
CA TRP A 164 -13.25 10.23 -11.46
C TRP A 164 -12.78 11.60 -10.98
N SER A 165 -11.62 12.06 -11.46
CA SER A 165 -10.98 13.31 -11.07
C SER A 165 -11.40 14.52 -11.89
N LEU A 166 -11.96 14.32 -13.09
CA LEU A 166 -12.28 15.40 -14.02
C LEU A 166 -13.36 16.33 -13.44
N GLY A 167 -13.00 17.60 -13.21
CA GLY A 167 -13.90 18.57 -12.59
C GLY A 167 -14.14 18.37 -11.09
N HIS A 168 -13.38 17.48 -10.44
CA HIS A 168 -13.54 17.12 -9.03
C HIS A 168 -12.25 17.33 -8.21
N PRO A 169 -11.80 18.57 -7.99
CA PRO A 169 -10.53 18.86 -7.30
C PRO A 169 -10.49 18.34 -5.86
N VAL A 170 -11.63 18.29 -5.17
CA VAL A 170 -11.73 17.76 -3.80
C VAL A 170 -11.38 16.27 -3.74
N ARG A 171 -11.76 15.49 -4.76
CA ARG A 171 -11.41 14.06 -4.84
C ARG A 171 -9.91 13.86 -5.08
N LEU A 172 -9.25 14.77 -5.80
CA LEU A 172 -7.80 14.72 -5.96
C LEU A 172 -7.08 14.93 -4.61
N VAL A 173 -7.63 15.77 -3.74
CA VAL A 173 -7.11 15.98 -2.38
C VAL A 173 -7.34 14.73 -1.51
N ASP A 174 -8.54 14.14 -1.57
CA ASP A 174 -8.86 12.89 -0.89
C ASP A 174 -7.90 11.77 -1.31
N PHE A 175 -7.77 11.53 -2.61
CA PHE A 175 -6.86 10.54 -3.18
C PHE A 175 -5.39 10.82 -2.84
N GLY A 176 -4.99 12.09 -2.89
CA GLY A 176 -3.61 12.48 -2.71
C GLY A 176 -3.09 12.26 -1.30
N TYR A 177 -3.91 12.52 -0.27
CA TYR A 177 -3.49 12.37 1.12
C TYR A 177 -4.63 12.28 2.16
N ARG A 178 -5.78 12.94 1.95
CA ARG A 178 -6.75 13.15 3.04
C ARG A 178 -7.54 11.88 3.39
N ALA A 179 -7.89 11.05 2.41
CA ALA A 179 -8.71 9.87 2.65
C ALA A 179 -8.07 8.88 3.63
N GLN A 180 -6.75 8.70 3.52
CA GLN A 180 -5.99 7.79 4.37
C GLN A 180 -5.95 8.28 5.82
N HIS A 181 -5.69 9.57 6.03
CA HIS A 181 -5.76 10.19 7.35
C HIS A 181 -7.16 10.09 7.99
N GLU A 182 -8.21 10.49 7.27
CA GLU A 182 -9.58 10.45 7.80
C GLU A 182 -10.01 9.02 8.19
N ALA A 183 -9.67 8.05 7.33
CA ALA A 183 -9.90 6.64 7.63
C ALA A 183 -9.07 6.17 8.83
N THR A 184 -7.82 6.62 8.98
CA THR A 184 -6.95 6.29 10.12
C THR A 184 -7.52 6.80 11.43
N VAL A 185 -7.90 8.06 11.48
CA VAL A 185 -8.50 8.69 12.67
C VAL A 185 -9.79 7.97 13.07
N ALA A 186 -10.66 7.70 12.10
CA ALA A 186 -11.89 6.94 12.35
C ALA A 186 -11.61 5.50 12.80
N GLY A 187 -10.66 4.82 12.14
CA GLY A 187 -10.30 3.44 12.43
C GLY A 187 -9.73 3.25 13.83
N LYS A 188 -8.85 4.16 14.28
CA LYS A 188 -8.34 4.15 15.66
C LYS A 188 -9.45 4.41 16.68
N ALA A 189 -10.38 5.32 16.39
CA ALA A 189 -11.52 5.59 17.28
C ALA A 189 -12.45 4.37 17.40
N VAL A 190 -12.73 3.69 16.28
CA VAL A 190 -13.49 2.43 16.24
C VAL A 190 -12.77 1.34 17.03
N ALA A 191 -11.47 1.14 16.80
CA ALA A 191 -10.68 0.16 17.52
C ALA A 191 -10.68 0.40 19.03
N ARG A 192 -10.52 1.66 19.47
CA ARG A 192 -10.63 2.02 20.88
C ARG A 192 -12.01 1.68 21.45
N ALA A 193 -13.08 1.97 20.72
CA ALA A 193 -14.43 1.67 21.19
C ALA A 193 -14.67 0.16 21.31
N TYR A 194 -14.17 -0.63 20.37
CA TYR A 194 -14.31 -2.09 20.36
C TYR A 194 -13.48 -2.78 21.46
N TYR A 195 -12.20 -2.42 21.61
CA TYR A 195 -11.29 -3.07 22.57
C TYR A 195 -11.25 -2.41 23.95
N GLY A 196 -11.88 -1.25 24.12
CA GLY A 196 -11.87 -0.48 25.37
C GLY A 196 -10.53 0.20 25.70
N ARG A 197 -9.56 0.18 24.78
CA ARG A 197 -8.24 0.81 24.91
C ARG A 197 -7.65 1.15 23.55
N ASP A 198 -6.69 2.07 23.52
CA ASP A 198 -5.91 2.37 22.31
C ASP A 198 -4.95 1.20 21.97
N ALA A 199 -4.58 1.11 20.69
CA ALA A 199 -3.52 0.22 20.21
C ALA A 199 -2.16 0.62 20.82
N ASP A 200 -1.31 -0.37 21.07
CA ASP A 200 0.05 -0.13 21.58
C ASP A 200 0.96 0.49 20.51
N PHE A 201 0.76 0.08 19.25
CA PHE A 201 1.47 0.59 18.08
C PHE A 201 0.56 0.59 16.85
N SER A 202 0.77 1.56 15.96
CA SER A 202 0.10 1.70 14.68
C SER A 202 1.10 1.61 13.53
N TYR A 203 0.80 0.79 12.53
CA TYR A 203 1.64 0.58 11.35
C TYR A 203 0.91 0.96 10.07
N PHE A 204 1.60 1.55 9.09
CA PHE A 204 1.07 1.71 7.74
C PHE A 204 1.84 0.83 6.76
N VAL A 205 1.12 0.09 5.92
CA VAL A 205 1.73 -0.77 4.89
C VAL A 205 1.08 -0.48 3.54
N GLY A 206 1.91 -0.09 2.56
CA GLY A 206 1.45 0.19 1.21
C GLY A 206 2.53 0.02 0.16
N CYS A 207 2.13 -0.32 -1.06
CA CYS A 207 3.00 -0.45 -2.23
C CYS A 207 2.42 0.31 -3.42
N SER A 208 3.23 0.81 -4.36
CA SER A 208 2.77 1.62 -5.50
C SER A 208 2.11 2.93 -5.00
N GLN A 209 0.85 3.20 -5.37
CA GLN A 209 0.09 4.31 -4.80
C GLN A 209 -0.01 4.20 -3.27
N GLY A 210 -0.08 3.00 -2.70
CA GLY A 210 0.01 2.80 -1.26
C GLY A 210 1.37 3.23 -0.69
N GLY A 211 2.46 3.13 -1.45
CA GLY A 211 3.76 3.67 -1.05
C GLY A 211 3.79 5.20 -1.08
N HIS A 212 3.07 5.83 -2.01
CA HIS A 212 2.82 7.29 -1.95
C HIS A 212 2.03 7.66 -0.70
N HIS A 213 0.94 6.95 -0.39
CA HIS A 213 0.17 7.18 0.83
C HIS A 213 1.05 7.05 2.08
N ALA A 214 1.85 5.99 2.16
CA ALA A 214 2.79 5.77 3.26
C ALA A 214 3.72 6.98 3.48
N LEU A 215 4.24 7.56 2.40
CA LEU A 215 5.07 8.77 2.48
C LEU A 215 4.26 10.03 2.79
N MET A 216 3.00 10.12 2.35
CA MET A 216 2.11 11.23 2.71
C MET A 216 1.74 11.19 4.19
N GLU A 217 1.45 10.02 4.76
CA GLU A 217 1.27 9.82 6.20
C GLU A 217 2.51 10.31 6.95
N ALA A 218 3.71 9.84 6.56
CA ALA A 218 4.96 10.27 7.18
C ALA A 218 5.22 11.79 7.11
N GLN A 219 4.83 12.44 6.01
CA GLN A 219 5.14 13.86 5.75
C GLN A 219 4.08 14.83 6.30
N ARG A 220 2.80 14.44 6.27
CA ARG A 220 1.67 15.31 6.57
C ARG A 220 0.98 14.96 7.89
N TYR A 221 1.02 13.69 8.27
CA TYR A 221 0.33 13.16 9.44
C TYR A 221 1.30 12.30 10.28
N PRO A 222 2.40 12.89 10.77
CA PRO A 222 3.48 12.12 11.42
C PRO A 222 3.04 11.39 12.70
N ASP A 223 1.89 11.77 13.28
CA ASP A 223 1.32 11.15 14.49
C ASP A 223 0.37 9.98 14.17
N ASP A 224 0.08 9.71 12.89
CA ASP A 224 -0.85 8.66 12.50
C ASP A 224 -0.25 7.26 12.64
N TYR A 225 1.07 7.11 12.55
CA TYR A 225 1.72 5.78 12.58
C TYR A 225 3.10 5.79 13.25
N ASP A 226 3.37 4.76 14.05
CA ASP A 226 4.66 4.53 14.70
C ASP A 226 5.67 3.86 13.75
N GLY A 227 5.18 3.12 12.75
CA GLY A 227 6.01 2.43 11.75
C GLY A 227 5.37 2.43 10.38
N ILE A 228 6.18 2.67 9.33
CA ILE A 228 5.69 2.81 7.95
C ILE A 228 6.52 1.93 7.02
N VAL A 229 5.83 1.13 6.19
CA VAL A 229 6.39 0.34 5.10
C VAL A 229 5.91 0.93 3.77
N ALA A 230 6.81 1.61 3.06
CA ALA A 230 6.55 2.26 1.78
C ALA A 230 7.23 1.51 0.63
N GLY A 231 6.52 0.59 -0.02
CA GLY A 231 7.01 -0.16 -1.17
C GLY A 231 6.77 0.58 -2.49
N ALA A 232 7.74 0.52 -3.42
CA ALA A 232 7.66 1.10 -4.77
C ALA A 232 6.84 2.41 -4.86
N PRO A 233 7.17 3.45 -4.08
CA PRO A 233 6.26 4.56 -3.83
C PRO A 233 6.03 5.41 -5.08
N ALA A 234 4.76 5.63 -5.44
CA ALA A 234 4.35 6.54 -6.53
C ALA A 234 4.43 8.03 -6.12
N ASN A 235 5.49 8.43 -5.42
CA ASN A 235 5.60 9.69 -4.67
C ASN A 235 5.75 10.94 -5.56
N TYR A 236 6.39 10.79 -6.72
CA TYR A 236 6.45 11.84 -7.74
C TYR A 236 5.36 11.62 -8.79
N TRP A 237 4.08 11.63 -8.36
CA TRP A 237 2.93 11.24 -9.19
C TRP A 237 2.91 11.93 -10.57
N ILE A 238 3.10 13.24 -10.62
CA ILE A 238 3.11 14.00 -11.89
C ILE A 238 4.24 13.50 -12.81
N GLY A 239 5.44 13.29 -12.27
CA GLY A 239 6.57 12.77 -13.02
C GLY A 239 6.35 11.34 -13.50
N LEU A 240 5.79 10.48 -12.64
CA LEU A 240 5.45 9.10 -12.98
C LEU A 240 4.44 9.05 -14.14
N MET A 241 3.33 9.77 -14.04
CA MET A 241 2.32 9.82 -15.11
C MET A 241 2.88 10.42 -16.41
N THR A 242 3.80 11.38 -16.30
CA THR A 242 4.49 11.95 -17.47
C THR A 242 5.44 10.93 -18.10
N ALA A 243 6.12 10.10 -17.30
CA ALA A 243 7.03 9.07 -17.79
C ALA A 243 6.27 7.94 -18.50
N GLU A 244 5.11 7.56 -17.99
CA GLU A 244 4.22 6.60 -18.67
C GLU A 244 3.75 7.14 -20.02
N LEU A 245 3.33 8.40 -20.07
CA LEU A 245 2.96 9.07 -21.33
C LEU A 245 4.15 9.12 -22.30
N TRP A 246 5.35 9.43 -21.80
CA TRP A 246 6.56 9.49 -22.60
C TRP A 246 6.89 8.16 -23.28
N ALA A 247 6.85 7.06 -22.52
CA ALA A 247 7.10 5.72 -23.07
C ALA A 247 6.07 5.34 -24.15
N GLY A 248 4.81 5.74 -23.97
CA GLY A 248 3.79 5.59 -25.01
C GLY A 248 4.12 6.40 -26.26
N LEU A 249 4.43 7.68 -26.11
CA LEU A 249 4.76 8.56 -27.23
C LEU A 249 5.99 8.07 -28.02
N ALA A 250 7.00 7.58 -27.31
CA ALA A 250 8.24 7.05 -27.89
C ALA A 250 8.05 5.80 -28.77
N THR A 251 6.89 5.15 -28.70
CA THR A 251 6.58 3.93 -29.46
C THR A 251 5.39 4.09 -30.41
N THR A 252 4.56 5.13 -30.25
CA THR A 252 3.33 5.28 -31.04
C THR A 252 3.30 6.50 -31.96
N ARG A 253 4.20 7.48 -31.78
CA ARG A 253 4.18 8.71 -32.59
C ARG A 253 4.66 8.49 -34.02
N ASP A 254 5.58 7.57 -34.20
CA ASP A 254 6.15 7.16 -35.49
C ASP A 254 5.98 5.64 -35.64
N PRO A 255 5.34 5.13 -36.72
CA PRO A 255 5.25 3.71 -36.98
C PRO A 255 6.62 2.99 -37.05
N GLU A 256 7.70 3.67 -37.43
CA GLU A 256 9.05 3.08 -37.44
C GLU A 256 9.61 2.84 -36.03
N GLN A 257 9.07 3.55 -35.04
CA GLN A 257 9.41 3.43 -33.62
C GLN A 257 8.54 2.41 -32.87
N ASP A 258 7.56 1.79 -33.54
CA ASP A 258 6.79 0.71 -32.92
C ASP A 258 7.76 -0.39 -32.48
N LEU A 259 7.71 -0.72 -31.19
CA LEU A 259 8.52 -1.74 -30.55
C LEU A 259 7.62 -2.94 -30.21
N PRO A 260 7.53 -3.94 -31.10
CA PRO A 260 6.58 -5.02 -30.93
C PRO A 260 6.93 -5.88 -29.72
N ARG A 261 5.92 -6.39 -29.02
CA ARG A 261 6.11 -7.29 -27.86
C ARG A 261 7.02 -8.49 -28.15
N ALA A 262 7.00 -9.00 -29.39
CA ALA A 262 7.84 -10.11 -29.82
C ALA A 262 9.35 -9.81 -29.78
N LYS A 263 9.74 -8.53 -29.84
CA LYS A 263 11.15 -8.09 -29.79
C LYS A 263 11.66 -7.76 -28.38
N LEU A 264 10.77 -7.65 -27.39
CA LEU A 264 11.17 -7.38 -26.00
C LEU A 264 12.09 -8.46 -25.41
N PRO A 265 11.92 -9.77 -25.69
CA PRO A 265 12.87 -10.79 -25.23
C PRO A 265 14.28 -10.62 -25.80
N VAL A 266 14.43 -10.14 -27.03
CA VAL A 266 15.74 -9.85 -27.65
C VAL A 266 16.45 -8.74 -26.88
N LEU A 267 15.72 -7.66 -26.59
CA LEU A 267 16.22 -6.56 -25.79
C LEU A 267 16.60 -7.02 -24.37
N GLY A 268 15.74 -7.79 -23.72
CA GLY A 268 15.99 -8.33 -22.37
C GLY A 268 17.22 -9.23 -22.32
N ALA A 269 17.39 -10.14 -23.27
CA ALA A 269 18.56 -11.01 -23.34
C ALA A 269 19.87 -10.21 -23.54
N ALA A 270 19.85 -9.18 -24.37
CA ALA A 270 21.00 -8.32 -24.59
C ALA A 270 21.37 -7.50 -23.35
N VAL A 271 20.37 -6.99 -22.62
CA VAL A 271 20.57 -6.29 -21.33
C VAL A 271 21.21 -7.24 -20.32
N MET A 272 20.68 -8.45 -20.16
CA MET A 272 21.24 -9.44 -19.22
C MET A 272 22.68 -9.80 -19.60
N ALA A 273 22.95 -10.10 -20.87
CA ALA A 273 24.29 -10.42 -21.34
C ALA A 273 25.31 -9.29 -21.10
N ALA A 274 24.85 -8.03 -21.10
CA ALA A 274 25.69 -6.88 -20.83
C ALA A 274 25.87 -6.58 -19.33
N CYS A 275 24.89 -6.94 -18.50
CA CYS A 275 24.75 -6.33 -17.17
C CYS A 275 24.66 -7.30 -15.98
N ASP A 276 24.36 -8.59 -16.20
CA ASP A 276 24.25 -9.60 -15.13
C ASP A 276 25.53 -9.69 -14.30
N GLY A 277 26.65 -10.03 -14.95
CA GLY A 277 27.95 -10.20 -14.29
C GLY A 277 28.60 -8.95 -13.67
N LEU A 278 27.96 -7.78 -13.69
CA LEU A 278 28.56 -6.53 -13.22
C LEU A 278 28.73 -6.47 -11.69
N ASP A 279 27.96 -7.25 -10.94
CA ASP A 279 28.11 -7.40 -9.48
C ASP A 279 29.07 -8.54 -9.09
N GLY A 280 29.60 -9.28 -10.08
CA GLY A 280 30.49 -10.43 -9.88
C GLY A 280 29.78 -11.78 -9.83
N LEU A 281 28.47 -11.84 -10.07
CA LEU A 281 27.68 -13.05 -10.17
C LEU A 281 26.91 -13.10 -11.50
N GLU A 282 26.83 -14.27 -12.13
CA GLU A 282 25.98 -14.50 -13.30
C GLU A 282 24.79 -15.36 -12.85
N ASP A 283 23.73 -14.72 -12.36
CA ASP A 283 22.54 -15.39 -11.79
C ASP A 283 21.21 -14.89 -12.36
N GLU A 284 21.26 -14.27 -13.54
CA GLU A 284 20.12 -13.66 -14.22
C GLU A 284 19.47 -12.53 -13.40
N LEU A 285 20.26 -11.82 -12.59
CA LEU A 285 19.82 -10.68 -11.78
C LEU A 285 20.75 -9.49 -11.97
N ILE A 286 20.16 -8.31 -12.20
CA ILE A 286 20.91 -7.05 -12.17
C ILE A 286 20.77 -6.47 -10.76
N ASP A 287 21.75 -6.68 -9.88
CA ASP A 287 21.70 -6.22 -8.49
C ASP A 287 21.64 -4.69 -8.38
N ASP A 288 22.48 -3.99 -9.15
CA ASP A 288 22.47 -2.52 -9.25
C ASP A 288 22.36 -2.03 -10.71
N PRO A 289 21.13 -1.75 -11.19
CA PRO A 289 20.90 -1.28 -12.56
C PRO A 289 21.61 0.02 -12.92
N ARG A 290 22.13 0.78 -11.96
CA ARG A 290 22.86 2.04 -12.21
C ARG A 290 24.27 1.81 -12.75
N ASN A 291 24.81 0.60 -12.60
CA ASN A 291 26.12 0.23 -13.13
C ASN A 291 26.04 -0.32 -14.57
N CYS A 292 24.82 -0.53 -15.08
CA CYS A 292 24.56 -1.08 -16.41
C CYS A 292 24.51 0.04 -17.47
N ASP A 293 25.63 0.28 -18.15
CA ASP A 293 25.73 1.24 -19.26
C ASP A 293 25.32 0.62 -20.62
N PHE A 294 24.19 -0.09 -20.65
CA PHE A 294 23.71 -0.77 -21.86
C PHE A 294 23.13 0.23 -22.88
N ASP A 295 23.59 0.15 -24.14
CA ASP A 295 23.03 0.88 -25.28
C ASP A 295 22.35 -0.10 -26.26
N PRO A 296 21.02 -0.01 -26.50
CA PRO A 296 20.31 -0.90 -27.43
C PRO A 296 20.77 -0.77 -28.89
N GLY A 297 21.63 0.20 -29.22
CA GLY A 297 22.27 0.29 -30.55
C GLY A 297 23.05 -0.97 -30.94
N VAL A 298 23.50 -1.77 -29.97
CA VAL A 298 24.15 -3.07 -30.23
C VAL A 298 23.23 -4.08 -30.93
N LEU A 299 21.92 -3.87 -30.87
CA LEU A 299 20.90 -4.73 -31.51
C LEU A 299 20.47 -4.22 -32.89
N GLN A 300 21.05 -3.15 -33.43
CA GLN A 300 20.58 -2.59 -34.68
C GLN A 300 20.74 -3.58 -35.85
N CYS A 301 19.67 -3.81 -36.62
CA CYS A 301 19.70 -4.65 -37.80
C CYS A 301 20.69 -4.09 -38.84
N GLU A 302 21.55 -4.96 -39.40
CA GLU A 302 22.42 -4.60 -40.53
C GLU A 302 21.69 -4.58 -41.88
N GLY A 303 20.52 -5.23 -41.94
CA GLY A 303 19.70 -5.37 -43.16
C GLY A 303 18.21 -5.20 -42.87
N GLU A 304 17.41 -6.13 -43.39
CA GLU A 304 15.97 -6.12 -43.17
C GLU A 304 15.59 -6.33 -41.70
N ASP A 305 14.36 -5.95 -41.35
CA ASP A 305 13.78 -6.21 -40.04
C ASP A 305 13.69 -7.73 -39.80
N ALA A 306 14.51 -8.23 -38.88
CA ALA A 306 14.50 -9.61 -38.42
C ALA A 306 14.07 -9.71 -36.94
N GLY A 307 13.67 -10.91 -36.53
CA GLY A 307 13.14 -11.16 -35.19
C GLY A 307 14.17 -11.11 -34.06
N ASP A 308 15.46 -11.08 -34.37
CA ASP A 308 16.61 -11.11 -33.47
C ASP A 308 17.39 -9.78 -33.41
N CYS A 309 16.90 -8.74 -34.09
CA CYS A 309 17.49 -7.39 -34.09
C CYS A 309 16.39 -6.32 -33.97
N LEU A 310 16.81 -5.07 -33.79
CA LEU A 310 15.94 -3.89 -33.75
C LEU A 310 16.20 -3.02 -34.99
N THR A 311 15.16 -2.52 -35.65
CA THR A 311 15.31 -1.50 -36.70
C THR A 311 15.87 -0.21 -36.09
N ALA A 312 16.36 0.71 -36.94
CA ALA A 312 16.86 2.00 -36.46
C ALA A 312 15.81 2.78 -35.64
N GLY A 313 14.54 2.76 -36.06
CA GLY A 313 13.44 3.38 -35.33
C GLY A 313 13.16 2.68 -33.98
N GLN A 314 13.20 1.35 -33.93
CA GLN A 314 13.06 0.58 -32.68
C GLN A 314 14.20 0.84 -31.69
N VAL A 315 15.44 0.97 -32.19
CA VAL A 315 16.59 1.39 -31.36
C VAL A 315 16.37 2.79 -30.81
N ALA A 316 15.89 3.73 -31.63
CA ALA A 316 15.59 5.09 -31.20
C ALA A 316 14.51 5.10 -30.09
N ALA A 317 13.44 4.32 -30.26
CA ALA A 317 12.40 4.14 -29.24
C ALA A 317 12.96 3.59 -27.93
N ALA A 318 13.76 2.52 -28.00
CA ALA A 318 14.38 1.92 -26.81
C ALA A 318 15.31 2.92 -26.08
N ARG A 319 16.15 3.67 -26.82
CA ARG A 319 16.99 4.74 -26.25
C ARG A 319 16.15 5.84 -25.58
N ALA A 320 15.06 6.26 -26.21
CA ALA A 320 14.15 7.26 -25.67
C ALA A 320 13.50 6.80 -24.35
N ILE A 321 13.13 5.53 -24.25
CA ILE A 321 12.58 4.94 -23.02
C ILE A 321 13.65 4.91 -21.91
N TYR A 322 14.86 4.43 -22.20
CA TYR A 322 15.94 4.37 -21.20
C TYR A 322 16.42 5.75 -20.74
N ALA A 323 16.44 6.74 -21.62
CA ALA A 323 16.85 8.10 -21.28
C ALA A 323 15.85 8.82 -20.34
N GLY A 324 14.60 8.35 -20.29
CA GLY A 324 13.52 9.03 -19.56
C GLY A 324 13.03 10.30 -20.25
N ILE A 325 12.18 11.06 -19.55
CA ILE A 325 11.53 12.26 -20.09
C ILE A 325 12.57 13.32 -20.48
N ALA A 326 12.53 13.78 -21.73
CA ALA A 326 13.29 14.95 -22.19
C ALA A 326 12.36 16.14 -22.49
N ALA A 327 12.90 17.36 -22.43
CA ALA A 327 12.14 18.60 -22.70
C ALA A 327 11.64 18.69 -24.15
N GLU A 328 12.30 18.00 -25.07
CA GLU A 328 11.88 17.81 -26.45
C GLU A 328 11.64 16.32 -26.67
N ALA A 329 10.49 15.96 -27.27
CA ALA A 329 10.24 14.59 -27.70
C ALA A 329 11.26 14.20 -28.77
N PRO A 330 11.76 12.95 -28.78
CA PRO A 330 12.72 12.49 -29.78
C PRO A 330 12.10 12.45 -31.19
#